data_AF-A0A7H5EWX8-F1
#
_entry.id   AF-A0A7H5EWX8-F1
#
_cell.length_a   1.000
_cell.length_b   1.000
_cell.length_c   1.000
_cell.angle_alpha   90.00
_cell.angle_beta   90.00
_cell.angle_gamma   90.00
#
_symmetry.space_group_name_H-M   'P 1'
#
loop_
_entity.id
_entity.type
_entity.pdbx_description
1 polymer ?
#
loop_
_entity_poly.entity_id
_entity_poly.type
_entity_poly.pdbx_seq_one_letter_code
_entity_poly.pdbx_strand_id
1 'polypeptide(L)'
;MFPLRTTTFLLLPLLFTLLPGTCVRAQNGGPSPSVDRLIHAASIPGFQGVYFEDGEIVTSLTRGITDADTRRSVTPNTVFSAASLSKPLLAYLTLQLVDAGQMDLDVPLVQYFNYPDVAKDDRHREVTARMVLSHTTGLPNWRDDDLQFRRAPGKKFGYSGEGFVWLQRVVEHLSGKDLQTLAQEKIFTPFGMEHSSFVWKEAFEQDFARPHKVGEPLTVNHKPEYANAAHSLKTTAEDYARFLMALAEGKGLSATSLTNLLTIQSTPKGSEFVHWGLGVGLQESDGGTQFWHWGDNYAFKAYFTVDAEAKRGLVYFANDYNGLSITPDVTDLAQMGSQLGWEWADYKYYKDLPRPKTAINATLPFRCVPCNQSCDTLTYREGGYCYHCGMELIQYEGEPKQYTIAFYLQNGVEVLDFAGPMEVFAYAGFEVFTVSKTRAPIQSQGILTIVPDHDLESAPEADILAFFGGNSGVAADDPDVINWVKARDEADYYFSVCTGAFVLGEAGMLEGQTATTFHRALDRLEERFPNTTVLRDARFVDNGRVITTAGISAGIDGALHLVAKLRGEEAAKRVARYMEYDKWTPGEGVILKEN
;
A
#
# COMPACT_ATOMS: atom_id res chain seq x y z
N MET A 1 37.94 53.67 -46.03
CA MET A 1 37.20 54.86 -45.55
C MET A 1 35.80 54.40 -45.13
N PHE A 2 35.43 54.70 -43.89
CA PHE A 2 34.14 54.46 -43.22
C PHE A 2 32.91 54.94 -44.04
N PRO A 3 31.67 54.41 -43.84
CA PRO A 3 30.96 54.58 -42.56
C PRO A 3 30.11 53.42 -42.03
N LEU A 4 29.82 53.56 -40.72
CA LEU A 4 28.95 52.76 -39.88
C LEU A 4 27.54 52.56 -40.48
N ARG A 5 26.97 51.36 -40.32
CA ARG A 5 25.52 51.14 -40.33
C ARG A 5 25.07 50.60 -38.97
N THR A 6 24.20 51.39 -38.37
CA THR A 6 23.41 51.16 -37.15
C THR A 6 22.60 49.87 -37.25
N THR A 7 22.74 49.00 -36.25
CA THR A 7 21.90 47.80 -36.08
C THR A 7 20.73 48.16 -35.18
N THR A 8 19.52 48.21 -35.74
CA THR A 8 18.26 48.32 -34.98
C THR A 8 17.82 46.91 -34.61
N PHE A 9 17.96 46.51 -33.34
CA PHE A 9 17.37 45.27 -32.83
C PHE A 9 15.88 45.53 -32.50
N LEU A 10 14.98 44.82 -33.19
CA LEU A 10 13.58 44.68 -32.79
C LEU A 10 13.51 43.81 -31.52
N LEU A 11 13.06 44.39 -30.41
CA LEU A 11 12.67 43.67 -29.20
C LEU A 11 11.29 43.03 -29.42
N LEU A 12 11.26 41.71 -29.58
CA LEU A 12 10.05 40.91 -29.38
C LEU A 12 9.80 40.76 -27.86
N PRO A 13 8.59 40.99 -27.34
CA PRO A 13 8.29 40.68 -25.95
C PRO A 13 8.13 39.16 -25.81
N LEU A 14 9.05 38.52 -25.07
CA LEU A 14 8.85 37.15 -24.60
C LEU A 14 7.76 37.15 -23.52
N LEU A 15 6.62 36.57 -23.83
CA LEU A 15 5.60 36.16 -22.87
C LEU A 15 6.22 35.08 -21.97
N PHE A 16 6.52 35.41 -20.72
CA PHE A 16 6.82 34.42 -19.68
C PHE A 16 5.51 33.79 -19.22
N THR A 17 5.19 32.59 -19.72
CA THR A 17 4.19 31.72 -19.10
C THR A 17 4.80 31.16 -17.81
N LEU A 18 4.36 31.69 -16.68
CA LEU A 18 4.59 31.12 -15.36
C LEU A 18 3.85 29.78 -15.27
N LEU A 19 4.57 28.68 -15.49
CA LEU A 19 4.14 27.36 -15.04
C LEU A 19 4.27 27.32 -13.50
N PRO A 20 3.24 26.84 -12.77
CA PRO A 20 3.35 26.67 -11.33
C PRO A 20 4.42 25.62 -11.05
N GLY A 21 5.45 26.02 -10.30
CA GLY A 21 6.48 25.12 -9.82
C GLY A 21 5.89 24.08 -8.89
N THR A 22 5.76 22.85 -9.38
CA THR A 22 5.52 21.68 -8.54
C THR A 22 6.74 21.49 -7.65
N CYS A 23 6.59 21.82 -6.37
CA CYS A 23 7.55 21.45 -5.35
C CYS A 23 7.46 19.92 -5.18
N VAL A 24 8.29 19.17 -5.90
CA VAL A 24 8.44 17.72 -5.71
C VAL A 24 9.13 17.51 -4.37
N ARG A 25 8.34 17.20 -3.35
CA ARG A 25 8.81 16.74 -2.05
C ARG A 25 9.53 15.40 -2.30
N ALA A 26 10.80 15.30 -1.88
CA ALA A 26 11.58 14.07 -1.95
C ALA A 26 10.81 12.92 -1.29
N GLN A 27 10.33 11.98 -2.09
CA GLN A 27 9.77 10.72 -1.60
C GLN A 27 10.94 9.80 -1.29
N ASN A 28 11.07 9.42 -0.03
CA ASN A 28 11.97 8.34 0.39
C ASN A 28 11.61 7.08 -0.42
N GLY A 29 12.54 6.60 -1.25
CA GLY A 29 12.37 5.56 -2.26
C GLY A 29 12.14 4.14 -1.72
N GLY A 30 11.06 3.94 -0.98
CA GLY A 30 10.43 2.64 -0.77
C GLY A 30 9.30 2.41 -1.78
N PRO A 31 8.85 1.16 -2.00
CA PRO A 31 7.65 0.91 -2.81
C PRO A 31 6.44 1.60 -2.19
N SER A 32 5.64 2.35 -2.97
CA SER A 32 4.38 2.97 -2.51
C SER A 32 3.54 1.98 -1.70
N PRO A 33 3.08 2.29 -0.49
CA PRO A 33 2.37 1.34 0.35
C PRO A 33 1.11 0.82 -0.37
N SER A 34 0.79 -0.47 -0.25
CA SER A 34 -0.56 -0.95 -0.54
C SER A 34 -1.32 -1.05 0.79
N VAL A 35 -2.65 -0.99 0.78
CA VAL A 35 -3.44 -1.21 2.00
C VAL A 35 -3.09 -2.56 2.64
N ASP A 36 -2.80 -3.58 1.84
CA ASP A 36 -2.27 -4.88 2.30
C ASP A 36 -1.02 -4.77 3.17
N ARG A 37 -0.06 -3.94 2.75
CA ARG A 37 1.16 -3.69 3.52
C ARG A 37 0.88 -2.90 4.78
N LEU A 38 -0.06 -1.95 4.74
CA LEU A 38 -0.44 -1.13 5.89
C LEU A 38 -1.10 -1.97 6.98
N ILE A 39 -2.12 -2.76 6.62
CA ILE A 39 -2.83 -3.61 7.60
C ILE A 39 -1.88 -4.64 8.21
N HIS A 40 -0.95 -5.18 7.41
CA HIS A 40 0.03 -6.13 7.92
C HIS A 40 1.02 -5.46 8.86
N ALA A 41 1.63 -4.33 8.46
CA ALA A 41 2.58 -3.59 9.28
C ALA A 41 1.97 -3.13 10.61
N ALA A 42 0.69 -2.77 10.61
CA ALA A 42 -0.05 -2.37 11.80
C ALA A 42 -0.68 -3.55 12.57
N SER A 43 -0.51 -4.80 12.12
CA SER A 43 -1.12 -5.99 12.74
C SER A 43 -2.65 -5.89 12.88
N ILE A 44 -3.30 -5.38 11.84
CA ILE A 44 -4.76 -5.27 11.72
C ILE A 44 -5.28 -6.53 11.01
N PRO A 45 -6.04 -7.41 11.69
CA PRO A 45 -6.48 -8.67 11.08
C PRO A 45 -7.47 -8.50 9.94
N GLY A 46 -8.42 -7.58 10.05
CA GLY A 46 -9.51 -7.41 9.09
C GLY A 46 -9.77 -5.94 8.78
N PHE A 47 -9.97 -5.66 7.50
CA PHE A 47 -10.17 -4.31 6.98
C PHE A 47 -11.21 -4.30 5.85
N GLN A 48 -12.09 -3.30 5.88
CA GLN A 48 -12.91 -2.90 4.73
C GLN A 48 -12.67 -1.41 4.43
N GLY A 49 -12.49 -1.05 3.17
CA GLY A 49 -12.37 0.34 2.76
C GLY A 49 -13.05 0.60 1.42
N VAL A 50 -13.63 1.79 1.27
CA VAL A 50 -14.29 2.24 0.06
C VAL A 50 -13.80 3.63 -0.30
N TYR A 51 -13.36 3.80 -1.54
CA TYR A 51 -13.16 5.10 -2.18
C TYR A 51 -14.27 5.31 -3.21
N PHE A 52 -14.88 6.49 -3.18
CA PHE A 52 -15.94 6.89 -4.08
C PHE A 52 -15.64 8.25 -4.68
N GLU A 53 -16.16 8.49 -5.88
CA GLU A 53 -16.01 9.73 -6.64
C GLU A 53 -17.22 9.89 -7.57
N ASP A 54 -17.69 11.13 -7.72
CA ASP A 54 -18.84 11.48 -8.58
C ASP A 54 -20.12 10.65 -8.30
N GLY A 55 -20.35 10.29 -7.04
CA GLY A 55 -21.53 9.55 -6.61
C GLY A 55 -21.47 8.04 -6.87
N GLU A 56 -20.31 7.52 -7.28
CA GLU A 56 -20.10 6.11 -7.57
C GLU A 56 -18.95 5.52 -6.75
N ILE A 57 -19.06 4.24 -6.37
CA ILE A 57 -17.97 3.51 -5.72
C ILE A 57 -16.93 3.16 -6.78
N VAL A 58 -15.76 3.80 -6.70
CA VAL A 58 -14.63 3.56 -7.62
C VAL A 58 -13.79 2.38 -7.15
N THR A 59 -13.65 2.19 -5.85
CA THR A 59 -12.90 1.07 -5.28
C THR A 59 -13.56 0.58 -4.01
N SER A 60 -13.79 -0.73 -3.93
CA SER A 60 -14.19 -1.45 -2.73
C SER A 60 -13.12 -2.49 -2.40
N LEU A 61 -12.58 -2.41 -1.18
CA LEU A 61 -11.46 -3.22 -0.74
C LEU A 61 -11.85 -3.98 0.53
N THR A 62 -11.69 -5.30 0.49
CA THR A 62 -11.82 -6.18 1.65
C THR A 62 -10.51 -6.92 1.82
N ARG A 63 -9.97 -6.94 3.05
CA ARG A 63 -8.70 -7.60 3.35
C ARG A 63 -8.71 -8.28 4.71
N GLY A 64 -7.94 -9.37 4.77
CA GLY A 64 -7.68 -10.10 5.99
C GLY A 64 -8.86 -10.95 6.46
N ILE A 65 -8.98 -11.11 7.78
CA ILE A 65 -9.89 -12.05 8.44
C ILE A 65 -10.85 -11.35 9.40
N THR A 66 -12.07 -11.87 9.50
CA THR A 66 -13.06 -11.45 10.47
C THR A 66 -12.69 -11.93 11.87
N ASP A 67 -11.97 -13.04 12.00
CA ASP A 67 -11.70 -13.72 13.26
C ASP A 67 -10.40 -14.54 13.15
N ALA A 68 -9.44 -14.32 14.04
CA ALA A 68 -8.17 -15.05 14.11
C ALA A 68 -8.33 -16.55 14.42
N ASP A 69 -9.36 -16.94 15.18
CA ASP A 69 -9.59 -18.35 15.54
C ASP A 69 -10.14 -19.15 14.35
N THR A 70 -11.15 -18.59 13.66
CA THR A 70 -11.81 -19.27 12.54
C THR A 70 -11.16 -18.98 11.19
N ARG A 71 -10.29 -17.95 11.12
CA ARG A 71 -9.61 -17.45 9.90
C ARG A 71 -10.56 -17.16 8.73
N ARG A 72 -11.83 -16.87 9.02
CA ARG A 72 -12.82 -16.50 7.99
C ARG A 72 -12.40 -15.18 7.35
N SER A 73 -12.40 -15.12 6.02
CA SER A 73 -12.02 -13.91 5.28
C SER A 73 -13.05 -12.78 5.48
N VAL A 74 -12.57 -11.55 5.54
CA VAL A 74 -13.42 -10.37 5.37
C VAL A 74 -13.99 -10.37 3.95
N THR A 75 -15.29 -10.20 3.83
CA THR A 75 -16.05 -10.09 2.57
C THR A 75 -16.72 -8.72 2.51
N PRO A 76 -17.26 -8.25 1.36
CA PRO A 76 -18.00 -6.99 1.29
C PRO A 76 -19.20 -6.91 2.25
N ASN A 77 -19.79 -8.05 2.59
CA ASN A 77 -20.94 -8.15 3.50
C ASN A 77 -20.52 -8.22 4.97
N THR A 78 -19.22 -8.29 5.27
CA THR A 78 -18.75 -8.35 6.65
C THR A 78 -19.09 -7.06 7.39
N VAL A 79 -19.83 -7.18 8.49
CA VAL A 79 -20.31 -6.07 9.29
C VAL A 79 -19.28 -5.72 10.37
N PHE A 80 -18.96 -4.43 10.49
CA PHE A 80 -18.07 -3.86 11.50
C PHE A 80 -18.86 -2.98 12.48
N SER A 81 -18.29 -2.77 13.67
CA SER A 81 -18.81 -1.73 14.57
C SER A 81 -18.34 -0.35 14.13
N ALA A 82 -19.28 0.54 13.83
CA ALA A 82 -18.96 1.89 13.35
C ALA A 82 -18.57 2.88 14.46
N ALA A 83 -18.84 2.54 15.73
CA ALA A 83 -18.56 3.41 16.86
C ALA A 83 -19.15 4.81 16.63
N SER A 84 -18.36 5.86 16.84
CA SER A 84 -18.81 7.25 16.73
C SER A 84 -19.30 7.69 15.35
N LEU A 85 -19.09 6.91 14.28
CA LEU A 85 -19.75 7.13 12.99
C LEU A 85 -21.28 6.95 13.07
N SER A 86 -21.81 6.50 14.20
CA SER A 86 -23.24 6.56 14.54
C SER A 86 -23.79 8.01 14.57
N LYS A 87 -22.96 8.98 14.96
CA LYS A 87 -23.37 10.36 15.24
C LYS A 87 -23.79 11.16 13.99
N PRO A 88 -23.07 11.09 12.85
CA PRO A 88 -23.53 11.68 11.60
C PRO A 88 -24.94 11.26 11.18
N LEU A 89 -25.34 10.01 11.42
CA LEU A 89 -26.69 9.54 11.10
C LEU A 89 -27.75 10.19 12.00
N LEU A 90 -27.47 10.35 13.31
CA LEU A 90 -28.37 11.11 14.19
C LEU A 90 -28.45 12.59 13.76
N ALA A 91 -27.33 13.19 13.38
CA ALA A 91 -27.30 14.57 12.91
C ALA A 91 -28.18 14.75 11.66
N TYR A 92 -28.08 13.83 10.69
CA TYR A 92 -28.95 13.79 9.52
C TYR A 92 -30.44 13.69 9.91
N LEU A 93 -30.82 12.74 10.77
CA LEU A 93 -32.21 12.59 11.23
C LEU A 93 -32.72 13.84 11.96
N THR A 94 -31.87 14.47 12.78
CA THR A 94 -32.21 15.69 13.50
C THR A 94 -32.49 16.83 12.52
N LEU A 95 -31.65 17.00 11.51
CA LEU A 95 -31.84 18.04 10.50
C LEU A 95 -33.07 17.78 9.62
N GLN A 96 -33.46 16.53 9.40
CA GLN A 96 -34.75 16.23 8.75
C GLN A 96 -35.95 16.69 9.59
N LEU A 97 -35.88 16.58 10.92
CA LEU A 97 -36.92 17.14 11.80
C LEU A 97 -36.93 18.67 11.77
N VAL A 98 -35.76 19.29 11.64
CA VAL A 98 -35.63 20.76 11.48
C VAL A 98 -36.26 21.22 10.16
N ASP A 99 -35.93 20.54 9.06
CA ASP A 99 -36.51 20.83 7.74
C ASP A 99 -38.04 20.61 7.71
N ALA A 100 -38.54 19.66 8.50
CA ALA A 100 -39.97 19.42 8.68
C ALA A 100 -40.66 20.41 9.64
N GLY A 101 -39.92 21.36 10.24
CA GLY A 101 -40.43 22.33 11.20
C GLY A 101 -40.85 21.71 12.55
N GLN A 102 -40.40 20.50 12.86
CA GLN A 102 -40.73 19.77 14.10
C GLN A 102 -39.72 20.05 15.22
N MET A 103 -38.53 20.55 14.87
CA MET A 103 -37.48 20.96 15.80
C MET A 103 -36.85 22.25 15.31
N ASP A 104 -36.41 23.09 16.24
CA ASP A 104 -35.55 24.24 15.98
C ASP A 104 -34.17 23.96 16.60
N LEU A 105 -33.10 24.25 15.85
CA LEU A 105 -31.72 24.00 16.28
C LEU A 105 -31.33 24.78 17.54
N ASP A 106 -31.99 25.92 17.79
CA ASP A 106 -31.64 26.90 18.81
C ASP A 106 -32.67 27.00 19.94
N VAL A 107 -33.69 26.13 19.93
CA VAL A 107 -34.60 25.95 21.05
C VAL A 107 -34.01 24.94 22.05
N PRO A 108 -34.04 25.24 23.37
CA PRO A 108 -33.58 24.30 24.39
C PRO A 108 -34.29 22.94 24.34
N LEU A 109 -33.52 21.85 24.37
CA LEU A 109 -34.00 20.48 24.24
C LEU A 109 -35.05 20.10 25.29
N VAL A 110 -34.95 20.67 26.49
CA VAL A 110 -35.92 20.47 27.58
C VAL A 110 -37.35 20.86 27.20
N GLN A 111 -37.52 21.79 26.25
CA GLN A 111 -38.85 22.22 25.79
C GLN A 111 -39.53 21.14 24.94
N TYR A 112 -38.74 20.25 24.32
CA TYR A 112 -39.24 19.12 23.56
C TYR A 112 -39.37 17.87 24.44
N PHE A 113 -38.34 17.58 25.23
CA PHE A 113 -38.32 16.40 26.10
C PHE A 113 -37.44 16.64 27.33
N ASN A 114 -38.07 16.56 28.51
CA ASN A 114 -37.37 16.70 29.78
C ASN A 114 -36.62 15.41 30.12
N TYR A 115 -35.33 15.38 29.79
CA TYR A 115 -34.48 14.19 29.98
C TYR A 115 -34.09 14.01 31.46
N PRO A 116 -34.53 12.91 32.12
CA PRO A 116 -34.38 12.76 33.57
C PRO A 116 -32.93 12.85 34.07
N ASP A 117 -31.98 12.36 33.28
CA ASP A 117 -30.56 12.26 33.67
C ASP A 117 -29.88 13.62 33.84
N VAL A 118 -30.40 14.68 33.21
CA VAL A 118 -29.86 16.06 33.30
C VAL A 118 -30.78 17.01 34.08
N ALA A 119 -31.99 16.56 34.44
CA ALA A 119 -33.03 17.42 35.00
C ALA A 119 -32.68 18.02 36.38
N LYS A 120 -31.71 17.44 37.09
CA LYS A 120 -31.25 17.93 38.41
C LYS A 120 -30.38 19.19 38.33
N ASP A 121 -29.86 19.53 37.15
CA ASP A 121 -28.93 20.65 36.96
C ASP A 121 -29.56 21.72 36.06
N ASP A 122 -29.80 22.93 36.56
CA ASP A 122 -30.51 23.99 35.84
C ASP A 122 -29.92 24.32 34.45
N ARG A 123 -28.63 24.03 34.20
CA ARG A 123 -27.97 24.23 32.90
C ARG A 123 -28.61 23.44 31.76
N HIS A 124 -29.35 22.35 32.04
CA HIS A 124 -30.09 21.62 31.01
C HIS A 124 -31.09 22.50 30.25
N ARG A 125 -31.55 23.61 30.86
CA ARG A 125 -32.48 24.56 30.23
C ARG A 125 -31.86 25.43 29.15
N GLU A 126 -30.54 25.37 28.97
CA GLU A 126 -29.80 26.14 27.97
C GLU A 126 -29.35 25.30 26.77
N VAL A 127 -29.33 23.96 26.90
CA VAL A 127 -28.76 23.08 25.87
C VAL A 127 -29.71 22.95 24.68
N THR A 128 -29.21 23.26 23.48
CA THR A 128 -29.95 23.16 22.21
C THR A 128 -29.43 22.01 21.34
N ALA A 129 -30.18 21.65 20.28
CA ALA A 129 -29.73 20.65 19.31
C ALA A 129 -28.43 21.09 18.61
N ARG A 130 -28.29 22.38 18.26
CA ARG A 130 -27.04 22.93 17.71
C ARG A 130 -25.86 22.67 18.63
N MET A 131 -26.03 22.86 19.94
CA MET A 131 -24.96 22.62 20.91
C MET A 131 -24.58 21.15 21.02
N VAL A 132 -25.54 20.23 20.91
CA VAL A 132 -25.25 18.78 20.87
C VAL A 132 -24.41 18.44 19.64
N LEU A 133 -24.92 18.81 18.46
CA LEU A 133 -24.32 18.44 17.18
C LEU A 133 -22.94 19.07 16.96
N SER A 134 -22.68 20.23 17.57
CA SER A 134 -21.37 20.93 17.54
C SER A 134 -20.48 20.66 18.76
N HIS A 135 -20.87 19.73 19.64
CA HIS A 135 -20.15 19.37 20.87
C HIS A 135 -19.82 20.57 21.79
N THR A 136 -20.80 21.44 22.04
CA THR A 136 -20.67 22.59 22.95
C THR A 136 -21.61 22.52 24.15
N THR A 137 -22.17 21.33 24.46
CA THR A 137 -23.14 21.13 25.56
C THR A 137 -22.55 21.34 26.96
N GLY A 138 -21.23 21.15 27.14
CA GLY A 138 -20.60 21.08 28.46
C GLY A 138 -20.77 19.74 29.18
N LEU A 139 -21.43 18.76 28.57
CA LEU A 139 -21.51 17.38 29.05
C LEU A 139 -20.22 16.60 28.75
N PRO A 140 -19.91 15.54 29.52
CA PRO A 140 -18.77 14.68 29.24
C PRO A 140 -18.97 13.85 27.96
N ASN A 141 -17.90 13.18 27.51
CA ASN A 141 -18.03 12.15 26.48
C ASN A 141 -18.90 11.00 26.97
N TRP A 142 -18.52 10.43 28.12
CA TRP A 142 -19.24 9.38 28.83
C TRP A 142 -19.33 9.76 30.30
N ARG A 143 -20.47 9.44 30.92
CA ARG A 143 -20.63 9.56 32.37
C ARG A 143 -19.79 8.50 33.08
N ASP A 144 -19.38 8.82 34.30
CA ASP A 144 -18.79 7.83 35.23
C ASP A 144 -19.93 7.19 36.04
N ASP A 145 -20.62 8.00 36.85
CA ASP A 145 -21.85 7.64 37.57
C ASP A 145 -23.05 8.47 37.05
N ASP A 146 -23.54 9.43 37.84
CA ASP A 146 -24.58 10.37 37.43
C ASP A 146 -24.07 11.30 36.32
N LEU A 147 -24.93 11.59 35.35
CA LEU A 147 -24.61 12.53 34.27
C LEU A 147 -24.53 13.96 34.83
N GLN A 148 -23.37 14.59 34.71
CA GLN A 148 -23.13 15.94 35.22
C GLN A 148 -22.50 16.84 34.17
N PHE A 149 -22.91 18.10 34.15
CA PHE A 149 -22.29 19.13 33.33
C PHE A 149 -20.90 19.51 33.88
N ARG A 150 -19.85 19.23 33.10
CA ARG A 150 -18.47 19.60 33.43
C ARG A 150 -18.19 21.09 33.21
N ARG A 151 -19.00 21.76 32.38
CA ARG A 151 -18.85 23.18 32.00
C ARG A 151 -20.22 23.81 31.73
N ALA A 152 -20.26 25.12 31.53
CA ALA A 152 -21.47 25.79 31.06
C ALA A 152 -21.73 25.50 29.56
N PRO A 153 -22.98 25.28 29.14
CA PRO A 153 -23.35 25.11 27.73
C PRO A 153 -22.93 26.29 26.85
N GLY A 154 -22.63 26.01 25.58
CA GLY A 154 -22.27 26.98 24.55
C GLY A 154 -20.89 27.64 24.70
N LYS A 155 -20.15 27.40 25.78
CA LYS A 155 -18.89 28.14 26.05
C LYS A 155 -17.67 27.63 25.31
N LYS A 156 -17.53 26.31 25.19
CA LYS A 156 -16.33 25.66 24.65
C LYS A 156 -16.68 24.32 24.02
N PHE A 157 -15.91 23.95 23.01
CA PHE A 157 -15.90 22.58 22.50
C PHE A 157 -15.55 21.57 23.61
N GLY A 158 -16.27 20.46 23.61
CA GLY A 158 -16.05 19.29 24.44
C GLY A 158 -16.80 18.10 23.84
N TYR A 159 -16.07 17.21 23.19
CA TYR A 159 -16.62 16.02 22.53
C TYR A 159 -17.50 15.23 23.50
N SER A 160 -18.77 15.02 23.12
CA SER A 160 -19.80 14.49 24.02
C SER A 160 -20.67 13.42 23.36
N GLY A 161 -20.48 12.15 23.72
CA GLY A 161 -21.42 11.05 23.40
C GLY A 161 -22.73 11.17 24.17
N GLU A 162 -22.69 11.56 25.44
CA GLU A 162 -23.88 11.79 26.28
C GLU A 162 -24.84 12.85 25.71
N GLY A 163 -24.29 13.92 25.09
CA GLY A 163 -25.10 14.89 24.37
C GLY A 163 -25.91 14.25 23.24
N PHE A 164 -25.29 13.35 22.47
CA PHE A 164 -25.96 12.61 21.39
C PHE A 164 -27.00 11.62 21.93
N VAL A 165 -26.75 10.99 23.08
CA VAL A 165 -27.75 10.12 23.74
C VAL A 165 -28.97 10.93 24.17
N TRP A 166 -28.79 12.14 24.71
CA TRP A 166 -29.91 13.02 25.03
C TRP A 166 -30.67 13.44 23.75
N LEU A 167 -29.96 13.91 22.71
CA LEU A 167 -30.60 14.31 21.46
C LEU A 167 -31.37 13.15 20.80
N GLN A 168 -30.85 11.92 20.88
CA GLN A 168 -31.58 10.72 20.47
C GLN A 168 -32.93 10.64 21.16
N ARG A 169 -33.01 10.81 22.49
CA ARG A 169 -34.29 10.77 23.22
C ARG A 169 -35.28 11.83 22.75
N VAL A 170 -34.79 13.02 22.41
CA VAL A 170 -35.63 14.10 21.88
C VAL A 170 -36.15 13.73 20.49
N VAL A 171 -35.28 13.23 19.60
CA VAL A 171 -35.64 12.78 18.25
C VAL A 171 -36.65 11.63 18.29
N GLU A 172 -36.45 10.65 19.17
CA GLU A 172 -37.38 9.53 19.38
C GLU A 172 -38.74 10.01 19.92
N HIS A 173 -38.72 10.96 20.87
CA HIS A 173 -39.94 11.55 21.43
C HIS A 173 -40.77 12.31 20.37
N LEU A 174 -40.13 13.18 19.60
CA LEU A 174 -40.81 14.00 18.59
C LEU A 174 -41.35 13.18 17.41
N SER A 175 -40.61 12.15 17.00
CA SER A 175 -41.02 11.30 15.89
C SER A 175 -41.97 10.18 16.28
N GLY A 176 -42.04 9.82 17.56
CA GLY A 176 -42.78 8.66 18.07
C GLY A 176 -42.20 7.31 17.66
N LYS A 177 -40.93 7.26 17.19
CA LYS A 177 -40.24 6.06 16.71
C LYS A 177 -38.86 5.94 17.34
N ASP A 178 -38.41 4.71 17.58
CA ASP A 178 -37.04 4.49 18.05
C ASP A 178 -35.99 4.79 16.95
N LEU A 179 -34.74 5.00 17.36
CA LEU A 179 -33.65 5.33 16.45
C LEU A 179 -33.45 4.29 15.34
N GLN A 180 -33.58 3.00 15.64
CA GLN A 180 -33.40 1.94 14.64
C GLN A 180 -34.47 2.05 13.54
N THR A 181 -35.72 2.27 13.93
CA THR A 181 -36.85 2.42 13.01
C THR A 181 -36.68 3.68 12.15
N LEU A 182 -36.31 4.80 12.76
CA LEU A 182 -36.03 6.04 12.03
C LEU A 182 -34.90 5.87 11.02
N ALA A 183 -33.78 5.30 11.45
CA ALA A 183 -32.65 5.06 10.56
C ALA A 183 -33.03 4.11 9.42
N GLN A 184 -33.82 3.06 9.69
CA GLN A 184 -34.29 2.15 8.66
C GLN A 184 -35.15 2.87 7.59
N GLU A 185 -36.09 3.71 8.01
CA GLU A 185 -37.02 4.40 7.11
C GLU A 185 -36.39 5.56 6.35
N LYS A 186 -35.47 6.28 6.99
CA LYS A 186 -34.96 7.57 6.49
C LYS A 186 -33.57 7.51 5.90
N ILE A 187 -32.78 6.48 6.25
CA ILE A 187 -31.38 6.35 5.83
C ILE A 187 -31.16 5.00 5.14
N PHE A 188 -31.36 3.89 5.85
CA PHE A 188 -30.92 2.58 5.37
C PHE A 188 -31.69 2.12 4.14
N THR A 189 -33.03 2.16 4.17
CA THR A 189 -33.83 1.75 3.02
C THR A 189 -33.67 2.72 1.85
N PRO A 190 -33.75 4.06 2.03
CA PRO A 190 -33.60 5.01 0.93
C PRO A 190 -32.23 4.99 0.24
N PHE A 191 -31.15 4.68 0.98
CA PHE A 191 -29.78 4.69 0.45
C PHE A 191 -29.20 3.30 0.21
N GLY A 192 -30.00 2.24 0.32
CA GLY A 192 -29.55 0.86 0.06
C GLY A 192 -28.46 0.38 1.04
N MET A 193 -28.60 0.70 2.32
CA MET A 193 -27.71 0.22 3.38
C MET A 193 -28.27 -1.06 4.01
N GLU A 194 -28.28 -2.14 3.24
CA GLU A 194 -28.96 -3.40 3.58
C GLU A 194 -28.33 -4.14 4.77
N HIS A 195 -27.04 -3.91 5.02
CA HIS A 195 -26.24 -4.55 6.06
C HIS A 195 -26.06 -3.66 7.30
N SER A 196 -26.92 -2.65 7.46
CA SER A 196 -26.82 -1.66 8.52
C SER A 196 -27.89 -1.81 9.61
N SER A 197 -27.48 -1.62 10.87
CA SER A 197 -28.40 -1.58 12.02
C SER A 197 -27.74 -0.97 13.27
N PHE A 198 -28.53 -0.25 14.07
CA PHE A 198 -28.17 0.20 15.41
C PHE A 198 -28.37 -0.87 16.51
N VAL A 199 -29.15 -1.90 16.24
CA VAL A 199 -29.38 -3.04 17.13
C VAL A 199 -28.79 -4.32 16.52
N TRP A 200 -28.53 -5.32 17.34
CA TRP A 200 -28.03 -6.60 16.85
C TRP A 200 -29.10 -7.33 16.04
N LYS A 201 -28.73 -7.87 14.87
CA LYS A 201 -29.57 -8.68 13.99
C LYS A 201 -29.02 -10.11 13.93
N GLU A 202 -29.89 -11.10 13.80
CA GLU A 202 -29.49 -12.51 13.64
C GLU A 202 -28.53 -12.73 12.45
N ALA A 203 -28.72 -11.98 11.36
CA ALA A 203 -27.81 -12.00 10.21
C ALA A 203 -26.34 -11.68 10.58
N PHE A 204 -26.09 -10.92 11.64
CA PHE A 204 -24.74 -10.58 12.08
C PHE A 204 -24.01 -11.74 12.77
N GLU A 205 -24.70 -12.81 13.17
CA GLU A 205 -24.04 -13.98 13.79
C GLU A 205 -23.00 -14.63 12.87
N GLN A 206 -23.21 -14.52 11.55
CA GLN A 206 -22.31 -15.09 10.55
C GLN A 206 -21.37 -14.04 9.94
N ASP A 207 -21.84 -12.80 9.78
CA ASP A 207 -21.11 -11.81 9.00
C ASP A 207 -20.43 -10.72 9.83
N PHE A 208 -20.46 -10.79 11.17
CA PHE A 208 -19.80 -9.78 12.00
C PHE A 208 -18.29 -10.03 12.18
N ALA A 209 -17.49 -8.98 11.96
CA ALA A 209 -16.06 -8.99 12.27
C ALA A 209 -15.84 -9.08 13.79
N ARG A 210 -15.01 -10.01 14.25
CA ARG A 210 -14.62 -10.12 15.67
C ARG A 210 -13.51 -9.13 16.03
N PRO A 211 -13.49 -8.65 17.27
CA PRO A 211 -12.50 -7.68 17.73
C PRO A 211 -11.14 -8.32 18.02
N HIS A 212 -10.07 -7.61 17.69
CA HIS A 212 -8.70 -7.99 17.98
C HIS A 212 -7.94 -6.88 18.71
N LYS A 213 -6.83 -7.25 19.35
CA LYS A 213 -5.86 -6.32 19.92
C LYS A 213 -4.45 -6.72 19.52
N VAL A 214 -3.86 -5.96 18.60
CA VAL A 214 -2.54 -6.23 18.02
C VAL A 214 -2.51 -7.65 17.42
N GLY A 215 -3.51 -7.96 16.61
CA GLY A 215 -3.64 -9.25 15.93
C GLY A 215 -4.30 -10.36 16.72
N GLU A 216 -4.33 -10.27 18.06
CA GLU A 216 -4.87 -11.32 18.93
C GLU A 216 -6.38 -11.18 19.12
N PRO A 217 -7.17 -12.27 19.04
CA PRO A 217 -8.61 -12.22 19.18
C PRO A 217 -9.02 -11.84 20.61
N LEU A 218 -10.11 -11.07 20.72
CA LEU A 218 -10.74 -10.75 22.00
C LEU A 218 -12.08 -11.48 22.14
N THR A 219 -12.36 -11.93 23.37
CA THR A 219 -13.61 -12.63 23.70
C THR A 219 -14.82 -11.70 23.83
N VAL A 220 -14.61 -10.39 23.88
CA VAL A 220 -15.67 -9.40 24.09
C VAL A 220 -16.32 -9.06 22.75
N ASN A 221 -17.55 -9.54 22.53
CA ASN A 221 -18.35 -9.14 21.38
C ASN A 221 -19.63 -8.41 21.85
N HIS A 222 -19.67 -7.08 21.70
CA HIS A 222 -20.82 -6.28 22.13
C HIS A 222 -21.94 -6.37 21.10
N LYS A 223 -23.01 -7.08 21.47
CA LYS A 223 -24.26 -7.20 20.71
C LYS A 223 -25.28 -6.20 21.28
N PRO A 224 -25.49 -5.03 20.66
CA PRO A 224 -26.38 -4.02 21.21
C PRO A 224 -27.84 -4.47 21.17
N GLU A 225 -28.46 -4.64 22.33
CA GLU A 225 -29.91 -4.88 22.44
C GLU A 225 -30.73 -3.62 22.15
N TYR A 226 -30.14 -2.45 22.40
CA TYR A 226 -30.77 -1.15 22.22
C TYR A 226 -29.92 -0.24 21.33
N ALA A 227 -30.60 0.60 20.55
CA ALA A 227 -29.97 1.58 19.69
C ALA A 227 -29.35 2.71 20.52
N ASN A 228 -28.09 3.07 20.21
CA ASN A 228 -27.38 4.20 20.79
C ASN A 228 -26.73 5.03 19.68
N ALA A 229 -27.22 6.24 19.49
CA ALA A 229 -26.79 7.18 18.46
C ALA A 229 -25.32 7.60 18.56
N ALA A 230 -24.69 7.39 19.73
CA ALA A 230 -23.30 7.76 19.90
C ALA A 230 -22.32 6.66 19.47
N HIS A 231 -22.71 5.38 19.44
CA HIS A 231 -21.74 4.29 19.20
C HIS A 231 -22.25 2.92 18.71
N SER A 232 -23.56 2.65 18.63
CA SER A 232 -24.03 1.25 18.47
C SER A 232 -24.12 0.75 17.02
N LEU A 233 -24.04 1.64 16.02
CA LEU A 233 -24.18 1.28 14.60
C LEU A 233 -23.23 0.13 14.20
N LYS A 234 -23.81 -0.81 13.47
CA LYS A 234 -23.18 -1.93 12.78
C LYS A 234 -23.45 -1.74 11.29
N THR A 235 -22.41 -1.80 10.46
CA THR A 235 -22.48 -1.46 9.02
C THR A 235 -21.33 -2.11 8.25
N THR A 236 -21.40 -2.09 6.92
CA THR A 236 -20.26 -2.33 6.02
C THR A 236 -19.69 -1.00 5.51
N ALA A 237 -18.50 -1.03 4.90
CA ALA A 237 -17.91 0.14 4.26
C ALA A 237 -18.75 0.66 3.08
N GLU A 238 -19.31 -0.24 2.26
CA GLU A 238 -20.14 0.15 1.11
C GLU A 238 -21.45 0.80 1.54
N ASP A 239 -22.14 0.23 2.54
CA ASP A 239 -23.36 0.83 3.09
C ASP A 239 -23.08 2.25 3.59
N TYR A 240 -22.01 2.42 4.37
CA TYR A 240 -21.68 3.73 4.93
C TYR A 240 -21.25 4.72 3.83
N ALA A 241 -20.55 4.25 2.79
CA ALA A 241 -20.21 5.07 1.63
C ALA A 241 -21.46 5.59 0.90
N ARG A 242 -22.52 4.77 0.75
CA ARG A 242 -23.80 5.23 0.17
C ARG A 242 -24.43 6.36 0.97
N PHE A 243 -24.38 6.30 2.31
CA PHE A 243 -24.80 7.40 3.16
C PHE A 243 -23.94 8.66 2.97
N LEU A 244 -22.62 8.52 2.89
CA LEU A 244 -21.70 9.65 2.69
C LEU A 244 -21.91 10.34 1.34
N MET A 245 -22.10 9.57 0.26
CA MET A 245 -22.44 10.12 -1.06
C MET A 245 -23.76 10.88 -1.03
N ALA A 246 -24.79 10.31 -0.39
CA ALA A 246 -26.07 10.98 -0.23
C ALA A 246 -25.97 12.27 0.60
N LEU A 247 -25.19 12.26 1.68
CA LEU A 247 -24.96 13.42 2.54
C LEU A 247 -24.22 14.53 1.80
N ALA A 248 -23.16 14.20 1.05
CA ALA A 248 -22.38 15.15 0.27
C ALA A 248 -23.22 15.87 -0.80
N GLU A 249 -24.19 15.15 -1.38
CA GLU A 249 -25.15 15.71 -2.36
C GLU A 249 -26.34 16.42 -1.71
N GLY A 250 -26.45 16.42 -0.37
CA GLY A 250 -27.60 16.99 0.33
C GLY A 250 -28.90 16.23 0.17
N LYS A 251 -28.87 14.96 -0.25
CA LYS A 251 -30.08 14.16 -0.49
C LYS A 251 -30.90 14.04 0.79
N GLY A 252 -32.14 14.55 0.73
CA GLY A 252 -33.10 14.50 1.83
C GLY A 252 -32.89 15.54 2.93
N LEU A 253 -32.07 16.57 2.67
CA LEU A 253 -31.95 17.79 3.50
C LEU A 253 -32.27 19.03 2.66
N SER A 254 -32.73 20.10 3.31
CA SER A 254 -32.78 21.43 2.71
C SER A 254 -31.37 21.99 2.50
N ALA A 255 -31.23 22.93 1.56
CA ALA A 255 -29.96 23.63 1.34
C ALA A 255 -29.46 24.31 2.64
N THR A 256 -30.36 24.90 3.43
CA THR A 256 -30.03 25.52 4.71
C THR A 256 -29.50 24.51 5.73
N SER A 257 -30.12 23.34 5.84
CA SER A 257 -29.66 22.28 6.74
C SER A 257 -28.31 21.70 6.32
N LEU A 258 -28.09 21.48 5.02
CA LEU A 258 -26.79 21.05 4.50
C LEU A 258 -25.70 22.12 4.77
N THR A 259 -25.99 23.39 4.49
CA THR A 259 -25.06 24.48 4.80
C THR A 259 -24.72 24.53 6.28
N ASN A 260 -25.72 24.42 7.17
CA ASN A 260 -25.47 24.39 8.61
C ASN A 260 -24.60 23.20 9.03
N LEU A 261 -24.83 22.02 8.43
CA LEU A 261 -24.05 20.82 8.72
C LEU A 261 -22.57 20.97 8.35
N LEU A 262 -22.27 21.63 7.23
CA LEU A 262 -20.92 21.78 6.67
C LEU A 262 -20.25 23.13 7.00
N THR A 263 -20.90 23.99 7.78
CA THR A 263 -20.33 25.26 8.25
C THR A 263 -19.77 25.11 9.66
N ILE A 264 -18.64 25.75 9.93
CA ILE A 264 -18.03 25.80 11.27
C ILE A 264 -19.02 26.32 12.31
N GLN A 265 -19.38 25.46 13.26
CA GLN A 265 -20.21 25.77 14.43
C GLN A 265 -19.36 25.96 15.69
N SER A 266 -18.25 25.22 15.79
CA SER A 266 -17.34 25.30 16.93
C SER A 266 -15.91 24.87 16.57
N THR A 267 -14.94 25.25 17.40
CA THR A 267 -13.53 24.91 17.20
C THR A 267 -12.95 24.31 18.49
N PRO A 268 -12.36 23.10 18.44
CA PRO A 268 -11.56 22.55 19.53
C PRO A 268 -10.44 23.50 19.98
N LYS A 269 -10.17 23.54 21.29
CA LYS A 269 -9.12 24.41 21.83
C LYS A 269 -7.75 24.02 21.25
N GLY A 270 -7.02 25.00 20.72
CA GLY A 270 -5.67 24.82 20.20
C GLY A 270 -5.62 24.26 18.78
N SER A 271 -6.78 24.07 18.15
CA SER A 271 -6.89 23.72 16.74
C SER A 271 -6.91 24.98 15.88
N GLU A 272 -6.12 25.01 14.82
CA GLU A 272 -6.13 26.05 13.79
C GLU A 272 -7.00 25.65 12.58
N PHE A 273 -6.96 24.37 12.19
CA PHE A 273 -7.55 23.88 10.93
C PHE A 273 -8.62 22.81 11.12
N VAL A 274 -8.86 22.34 12.35
CA VAL A 274 -9.90 21.35 12.66
C VAL A 274 -11.02 22.02 13.43
N HIS A 275 -12.25 21.83 12.95
CA HIS A 275 -13.47 22.43 13.47
C HIS A 275 -14.60 21.40 13.54
N TRP A 276 -15.76 21.81 14.04
CA TRP A 276 -16.97 21.01 14.04
C TRP A 276 -18.11 21.73 13.33
N GLY A 277 -18.76 21.00 12.42
CA GLY A 277 -20.07 21.35 11.88
C GLY A 277 -21.19 20.81 12.77
N LEU A 278 -22.28 20.36 12.16
CA LEU A 278 -23.35 19.65 12.88
C LEU A 278 -23.19 18.13 12.71
N GLY A 279 -22.57 17.48 13.68
CA GLY A 279 -22.40 16.02 13.72
C GLY A 279 -21.21 15.47 12.93
N VAL A 280 -20.47 16.32 12.25
CA VAL A 280 -19.24 16.00 11.52
C VAL A 280 -18.11 16.95 11.91
N GLY A 281 -16.88 16.46 11.89
CA GLY A 281 -15.70 17.32 11.94
C GLY A 281 -15.49 17.99 10.58
N LEU A 282 -14.87 19.16 10.58
CA LEU A 282 -14.42 19.86 9.39
C LEU A 282 -12.90 20.02 9.48
N GLN A 283 -12.20 19.83 8.38
CA GLN A 283 -10.76 20.04 8.29
C GLN A 283 -10.45 20.94 7.09
N GLU A 284 -9.74 22.03 7.34
CA GLU A 284 -9.37 23.02 6.32
C GLU A 284 -7.94 22.77 5.85
N SER A 285 -7.75 22.68 4.54
CA SER A 285 -6.43 22.44 3.93
C SER A 285 -6.26 23.30 2.68
N ASP A 286 -5.04 23.33 2.14
CA ASP A 286 -4.76 24.01 0.86
C ASP A 286 -5.62 23.48 -0.31
N GLY A 287 -6.12 22.25 -0.20
CA GLY A 287 -7.01 21.62 -1.19
C GLY A 287 -8.50 21.89 -0.98
N GLY A 288 -8.87 22.70 0.01
CA GLY A 288 -10.26 22.98 0.38
C GLY A 288 -10.66 22.34 1.72
N THR A 289 -11.94 22.50 2.07
CA THR A 289 -12.52 22.01 3.32
C THR A 289 -13.16 20.64 3.11
N GLN A 290 -12.75 19.68 3.93
CA GLN A 290 -13.33 18.33 3.96
C GLN A 290 -14.12 18.13 5.24
N PHE A 291 -15.20 17.34 5.17
CA PHE A 291 -15.88 16.87 6.37
C PHE A 291 -15.48 15.43 6.68
N TRP A 292 -15.30 15.14 7.97
CA TRP A 292 -14.67 13.91 8.42
C TRP A 292 -15.23 13.45 9.77
N HIS A 293 -14.99 12.18 10.11
CA HIS A 293 -15.22 11.67 11.47
C HIS A 293 -14.40 10.39 11.68
N TRP A 294 -14.03 10.11 12.94
CA TRP A 294 -13.42 8.84 13.36
C TRP A 294 -14.31 8.09 14.36
N GLY A 295 -14.17 6.77 14.37
CA GLY A 295 -14.87 5.85 15.25
C GLY A 295 -13.86 5.05 16.07
N ASP A 296 -14.09 4.98 17.38
CA ASP A 296 -13.27 4.20 18.30
C ASP A 296 -14.18 3.52 19.34
N ASN A 297 -14.38 2.22 19.15
CA ASN A 297 -14.94 1.32 20.16
C ASN A 297 -13.87 0.29 20.53
N TYR A 298 -12.71 0.77 21.00
CA TYR A 298 -11.57 -0.04 21.38
C TYR A 298 -10.99 -0.83 20.20
N ALA A 299 -11.40 -2.08 20.05
CA ALA A 299 -10.95 -2.99 19.00
C ALA A 299 -11.63 -2.76 17.65
N PHE A 300 -12.60 -1.86 17.57
CA PHE A 300 -13.15 -1.42 16.28
C PHE A 300 -12.80 0.03 16.03
N LYS A 301 -12.23 0.25 14.85
CA LYS A 301 -11.79 1.55 14.37
C LYS A 301 -12.48 1.85 13.04
N ALA A 302 -12.87 3.08 12.86
CA ALA A 302 -13.43 3.54 11.59
C ALA A 302 -13.00 4.97 11.32
N TYR A 303 -12.91 5.34 10.05
CA TYR A 303 -12.60 6.69 9.65
C TYR A 303 -13.28 7.00 8.33
N PHE A 304 -13.77 8.23 8.17
CA PHE A 304 -14.09 8.75 6.85
C PHE A 304 -13.60 10.18 6.70
N THR A 305 -13.33 10.55 5.45
CA THR A 305 -13.17 11.94 5.02
C THR A 305 -13.82 12.11 3.65
N VAL A 306 -14.46 13.25 3.41
CA VAL A 306 -15.17 13.56 2.17
C VAL A 306 -14.90 14.99 1.78
N ASP A 307 -14.53 15.16 0.51
CA ASP A 307 -14.44 16.43 -0.17
C ASP A 307 -15.73 16.62 -0.97
N ALA A 308 -16.64 17.44 -0.46
CA ALA A 308 -17.96 17.65 -1.07
C ALA A 308 -17.86 18.43 -2.39
N GLU A 309 -16.87 19.32 -2.51
CA GLU A 309 -16.66 20.12 -3.73
C GLU A 309 -16.11 19.25 -4.86
N ALA A 310 -15.10 18.43 -4.56
CA ALA A 310 -14.54 17.46 -5.50
C ALA A 310 -15.38 16.16 -5.62
N LYS A 311 -16.49 16.05 -4.88
CA LYS A 311 -17.42 14.90 -4.88
C LYS A 311 -16.74 13.54 -4.68
N ARG A 312 -15.71 13.49 -3.85
CA ARG A 312 -14.94 12.27 -3.58
C ARG A 312 -14.79 12.04 -2.10
N GLY A 313 -14.62 10.78 -1.71
CA GLY A 313 -14.48 10.43 -0.31
C GLY A 313 -13.93 9.04 -0.08
N LEU A 314 -13.51 8.83 1.15
CA LEU A 314 -12.93 7.59 1.64
C LEU A 314 -13.63 7.24 2.96
N VAL A 315 -14.03 5.99 3.11
CA VAL A 315 -14.44 5.41 4.40
C VAL A 315 -13.78 4.05 4.59
N TYR A 316 -13.33 3.75 5.81
CA TYR A 316 -12.86 2.41 6.14
C TYR A 316 -13.20 1.99 7.56
N PHE A 317 -13.18 0.67 7.78
CA PHE A 317 -13.41 -0.02 9.04
C PHE A 317 -12.30 -1.05 9.26
N ALA A 318 -11.87 -1.19 10.50
CA ALA A 318 -10.87 -2.15 10.94
C ALA A 318 -11.27 -2.78 12.28
N ASN A 319 -10.95 -4.06 12.46
CA ASN A 319 -11.29 -4.84 13.67
C ASN A 319 -10.09 -5.03 14.63
N ASP A 320 -9.21 -4.01 14.71
CA ASP A 320 -8.10 -3.99 15.68
C ASP A 320 -7.90 -2.60 16.32
N TYR A 321 -7.30 -2.57 17.52
CA TYR A 321 -6.85 -1.35 18.20
C TYR A 321 -5.97 -0.45 17.33
N ASN A 322 -5.16 -1.03 16.46
CA ASN A 322 -4.26 -0.31 15.56
C ASN A 322 -4.96 0.21 14.31
N GLY A 323 -6.27 0.01 14.14
CA GLY A 323 -7.00 0.36 12.92
C GLY A 323 -6.84 1.81 12.48
N LEU A 324 -6.82 2.77 13.40
CA LEU A 324 -6.60 4.20 13.08
C LEU A 324 -5.13 4.55 12.83
N SER A 325 -4.18 3.68 13.19
CA SER A 325 -2.75 3.99 13.07
C SER A 325 -2.26 4.06 11.62
N ILE A 326 -3.04 3.54 10.66
CA ILE A 326 -2.74 3.56 9.23
C ILE A 326 -3.42 4.70 8.47
N THR A 327 -4.27 5.51 9.13
CA THR A 327 -5.05 6.57 8.46
C THR A 327 -4.21 7.48 7.57
N PRO A 328 -3.03 7.99 7.99
CA PRO A 328 -2.23 8.89 7.14
C PRO A 328 -1.89 8.26 5.78
N ASP A 329 -1.43 7.01 5.78
CA ASP A 329 -1.02 6.33 4.55
C ASP A 329 -2.24 5.91 3.72
N VAL A 330 -3.37 5.55 4.35
CA VAL A 330 -4.62 5.20 3.64
C VAL A 330 -5.21 6.44 2.95
N THR A 331 -5.22 7.60 3.61
CA THR A 331 -5.69 8.86 3.01
C THR A 331 -4.78 9.36 1.91
N ASP A 332 -3.46 9.19 2.07
CA ASP A 332 -2.47 9.50 1.03
C ASP A 332 -2.66 8.62 -0.21
N LEU A 333 -2.90 7.31 -0.03
CA LEU A 333 -3.18 6.39 -1.14
C LEU A 333 -4.46 6.74 -1.89
N ALA A 334 -5.48 7.23 -1.17
CA ALA A 334 -6.72 7.71 -1.75
C ALA A 334 -6.63 9.16 -2.28
N GLN A 335 -5.45 9.80 -2.19
CA GLN A 335 -5.21 11.18 -2.61
C GLN A 335 -6.19 12.19 -1.97
N MET A 336 -6.63 11.91 -0.74
CA MET A 336 -7.53 12.77 0.02
C MET A 336 -6.82 13.98 0.62
N GLY A 337 -5.49 14.06 0.58
CA GLY A 337 -4.73 15.17 1.15
C GLY A 337 -4.62 15.09 2.68
N SER A 338 -4.48 16.24 3.35
CA SER A 338 -4.07 16.32 4.75
C SER A 338 -5.08 15.71 5.74
N GLN A 339 -4.59 14.89 6.65
CA GLN A 339 -5.31 14.16 7.70
C GLN A 339 -5.36 14.92 9.04
N LEU A 340 -5.59 16.24 9.00
CA LEU A 340 -5.52 17.11 10.18
C LEU A 340 -6.47 16.69 11.30
N GLY A 341 -7.66 16.17 10.93
CA GLY A 341 -8.59 15.61 11.90
C GLY A 341 -8.04 14.42 12.69
N TRP A 342 -7.34 13.51 12.00
CA TRP A 342 -6.68 12.37 12.63
C TRP A 342 -5.54 12.81 13.56
N GLU A 343 -4.74 13.79 13.14
CA GLU A 343 -3.65 14.36 13.95
C GLU A 343 -4.20 15.01 15.22
N TRP A 344 -5.28 15.78 15.10
CA TRP A 344 -5.97 16.38 16.25
C TRP A 344 -6.56 15.32 17.20
N ALA A 345 -7.01 14.18 16.68
CA ALA A 345 -7.53 13.08 17.48
C ALA A 345 -6.43 12.30 18.25
N ASP A 346 -5.15 12.65 18.03
CA ASP A 346 -3.98 12.19 18.80
C ASP A 346 -3.78 10.66 18.79
N TYR A 347 -3.97 10.04 17.62
CA TYR A 347 -3.65 8.63 17.41
C TYR A 347 -2.17 8.44 17.05
N LYS A 348 -1.59 7.35 17.54
CA LYS A 348 -0.22 6.98 17.18
C LYS A 348 -0.16 6.42 15.78
N TYR A 349 0.83 6.86 15.02
CA TYR A 349 1.13 6.31 13.71
C TYR A 349 1.70 4.88 13.84
N TYR A 350 1.35 3.98 12.92
CA TYR A 350 1.73 2.56 13.05
C TYR A 350 3.26 2.36 13.09
N LYS A 351 4.02 3.26 12.46
CA LYS A 351 5.49 3.24 12.48
C LYS A 351 6.08 3.49 13.87
N ASP A 352 5.31 4.13 14.76
CA ASP A 352 5.69 4.47 16.13
C ASP A 352 5.13 3.49 17.17
N LEU A 353 4.33 2.51 16.74
CA LEU A 353 3.77 1.51 17.65
C LEU A 353 4.82 0.47 18.08
N PRO A 354 4.73 -0.06 19.31
CA PRO A 354 5.54 -1.19 19.72
C PRO A 354 5.26 -2.37 18.79
N ARG A 355 6.27 -2.80 18.03
CA ARG A 355 6.12 -3.87 17.05
C ARG A 355 5.81 -5.20 17.77
N PRO A 356 4.91 -6.05 17.23
CA PRO A 356 4.62 -7.34 17.82
C PRO A 356 5.89 -8.17 17.97
N LYS A 357 6.05 -8.82 19.11
CA LYS A 357 7.18 -9.74 19.39
C LYS A 357 7.01 -11.10 18.71
N THR A 358 6.58 -11.13 17.45
CA THR A 358 6.44 -12.37 16.67
C THR A 358 7.64 -12.63 15.76
N ALA A 359 8.59 -11.70 15.66
CA ALA A 359 9.92 -11.99 15.17
C ALA A 359 10.68 -12.80 16.23
N ILE A 360 10.92 -14.08 15.97
CA ILE A 360 11.62 -14.98 16.87
C ILE A 360 12.95 -15.29 16.20
N ASN A 361 14.07 -15.18 16.93
CA ASN A 361 15.41 -15.65 16.49
C ASN A 361 15.50 -17.19 16.35
N ALA A 362 14.42 -17.85 15.91
CA ALA A 362 14.34 -19.29 15.68
C ALA A 362 14.06 -19.53 14.20
N THR A 363 14.61 -20.62 13.65
CA THR A 363 14.41 -21.09 12.27
C THR A 363 12.93 -21.41 12.02
N LEU A 364 12.18 -20.39 11.61
CA LEU A 364 10.79 -20.47 11.19
C LEU A 364 10.71 -20.45 9.65
N PRO A 365 9.64 -21.00 9.05
CA PRO A 365 9.61 -21.30 7.62
C PRO A 365 9.56 -20.08 6.69
N PHE A 366 9.35 -18.87 7.20
CA PHE A 366 9.23 -17.66 6.39
C PHE A 366 10.29 -16.61 6.75
N ARG A 367 10.84 -15.86 5.78
CA ARG A 367 11.81 -14.76 6.00
C ARG A 367 11.47 -13.55 5.11
N CYS A 368 11.85 -12.33 5.52
CA CYS A 368 11.85 -11.17 4.58
C CYS A 368 12.88 -11.48 3.50
N VAL A 369 12.53 -11.26 2.23
CA VAL A 369 13.52 -11.29 1.14
C VAL A 369 14.63 -10.28 1.51
N PRO A 370 15.92 -10.55 1.24
CA PRO A 370 16.97 -9.61 1.61
C PRO A 370 16.73 -8.20 1.05
N CYS A 371 16.63 -7.21 1.95
CA CYS A 371 16.48 -5.78 1.63
C CYS A 371 17.55 -4.89 2.25
N ASN A 372 18.61 -5.50 2.79
CA ASN A 372 19.71 -4.84 3.49
C ASN A 372 19.25 -4.02 4.70
N GLN A 373 18.20 -4.50 5.38
CA GLN A 373 17.68 -3.93 6.61
C GLN A 373 17.83 -4.95 7.75
N SER A 374 17.63 -4.47 8.99
CA SER A 374 17.64 -5.33 10.19
C SER A 374 16.78 -6.59 10.09
N CYS A 375 15.76 -6.61 9.23
CA CYS A 375 14.84 -7.73 9.06
C CYS A 375 15.32 -8.90 8.21
N ASP A 376 16.47 -8.76 7.55
CA ASP A 376 17.04 -9.84 6.74
C ASP A 376 17.46 -11.03 7.62
N THR A 377 17.66 -10.79 8.92
CA THR A 377 17.96 -11.81 9.93
C THR A 377 16.71 -12.36 10.62
N LEU A 378 15.51 -11.88 10.28
CA LEU A 378 14.28 -12.23 10.95
C LEU A 378 13.52 -13.33 10.22
N THR A 379 12.97 -14.23 11.02
CA THR A 379 12.20 -15.41 10.63
C THR A 379 10.80 -15.35 11.21
N TYR A 380 9.81 -15.86 10.48
CA TYR A 380 8.38 -15.69 10.70
C TYR A 380 7.66 -17.04 10.64
N ARG A 381 6.63 -17.22 11.48
CA ARG A 381 5.88 -18.49 11.61
C ARG A 381 4.94 -18.75 10.43
N GLU A 382 4.39 -17.68 9.86
CA GLU A 382 3.43 -17.69 8.75
C GLU A 382 3.95 -16.77 7.64
N GLY A 383 3.51 -17.03 6.40
CA GLY A 383 3.73 -16.13 5.27
C GLY A 383 2.97 -14.82 5.45
N GLY A 384 3.16 -13.88 4.52
CA GLY A 384 2.56 -12.55 4.64
C GLY A 384 3.57 -11.48 4.25
N TYR A 385 3.68 -10.39 5.01
CA TYR A 385 4.65 -9.33 4.76
C TYR A 385 5.59 -9.15 5.96
N CYS A 386 6.74 -8.54 5.75
CA CYS A 386 7.67 -8.28 6.83
C CYS A 386 7.28 -7.01 7.56
N TYR A 387 7.19 -7.06 8.90
CA TYR A 387 6.84 -5.88 9.72
C TYR A 387 7.89 -4.75 9.70
N HIS A 388 9.09 -5.00 9.17
CA HIS A 388 10.16 -3.99 9.05
C HIS A 388 10.25 -3.40 7.64
N CYS A 389 10.31 -4.27 6.63
CA CYS A 389 10.57 -3.92 5.23
C CYS A 389 9.27 -3.77 4.41
N GLY A 390 8.15 -4.30 4.91
CA GLY A 390 6.88 -4.38 4.18
C GLY A 390 6.88 -5.35 3.01
N MET A 391 7.99 -6.02 2.72
CA MET A 391 8.09 -6.96 1.60
C MET A 391 7.46 -8.31 1.95
N GLU A 392 7.00 -9.03 0.93
CA GLU A 392 6.41 -10.35 1.11
C GLU A 392 7.41 -11.31 1.77
N LEU A 393 6.92 -12.07 2.74
CA LEU A 393 7.66 -13.13 3.40
C LEU A 393 7.59 -14.35 2.51
N ILE A 394 8.75 -14.83 2.10
CA ILE A 394 8.84 -16.03 1.30
C ILE A 394 9.10 -17.23 2.20
N GLN A 395 8.50 -18.36 1.84
CA GLN A 395 8.73 -19.63 2.49
C GLN A 395 10.12 -20.14 2.08
N TYR A 396 11.04 -20.24 3.02
CA TYR A 396 12.40 -20.72 2.79
C TYR A 396 12.53 -22.17 3.23
N GLU A 397 12.69 -23.08 2.28
CA GLU A 397 13.13 -24.46 2.54
C GLU A 397 14.66 -24.50 2.64
N GLY A 398 15.21 -24.15 3.82
CA GLY A 398 16.64 -24.24 4.11
C GLY A 398 17.42 -22.91 4.12
N GLU A 399 18.71 -22.97 4.45
CA GLU A 399 19.61 -21.81 4.35
C GLU A 399 19.86 -21.46 2.87
N PRO A 400 19.82 -20.18 2.47
CA PRO A 400 20.02 -19.80 1.09
C PRO A 400 21.43 -20.21 0.64
N LYS A 401 21.51 -21.10 -0.36
CA LYS A 401 22.78 -21.40 -1.05
C LYS A 401 23.34 -20.09 -1.58
N GLN A 402 24.52 -19.70 -1.10
CA GLN A 402 25.27 -18.56 -1.65
C GLN A 402 25.82 -19.00 -3.01
N TYR A 403 25.31 -18.41 -4.10
CA TYR A 403 25.79 -18.76 -5.43
C TYR A 403 27.04 -17.95 -5.76
N THR A 404 28.05 -18.66 -6.27
CA THR A 404 29.30 -18.12 -6.79
C THR A 404 29.27 -18.16 -8.32
N ILE A 405 29.72 -17.10 -8.98
CA ILE A 405 29.74 -17.01 -10.45
C ILE A 405 31.09 -16.50 -10.96
N ALA A 406 31.74 -17.31 -11.81
CA ALA A 406 32.98 -16.95 -12.47
C ALA A 406 32.70 -16.30 -13.82
N PHE A 407 33.10 -15.05 -13.98
CA PHE A 407 33.01 -14.30 -15.23
C PHE A 407 34.32 -14.47 -16.01
N TYR A 408 34.32 -15.30 -17.05
CA TYR A 408 35.50 -15.46 -17.90
C TYR A 408 35.60 -14.32 -18.92
N LEU A 409 36.67 -13.53 -18.82
CA LEU A 409 36.92 -12.37 -19.66
C LEU A 409 38.15 -12.59 -20.55
N GLN A 410 37.99 -12.43 -21.85
CA GLN A 410 39.08 -12.46 -22.82
C GLN A 410 39.54 -11.07 -23.25
N ASN A 411 40.76 -10.97 -23.75
CA ASN A 411 41.21 -9.74 -24.40
C ASN A 411 40.32 -9.43 -25.62
N GLY A 412 39.76 -8.22 -25.65
CA GLY A 412 38.74 -7.80 -26.60
C GLY A 412 37.31 -8.14 -26.16
N VAL A 413 37.04 -8.40 -24.88
CA VAL A 413 35.65 -8.58 -24.40
C VAL A 413 34.82 -7.31 -24.61
N GLU A 414 33.54 -7.46 -24.97
CA GLU A 414 32.59 -6.34 -25.05
C GLU A 414 32.14 -5.91 -23.65
N VAL A 415 32.16 -4.61 -23.36
CA VAL A 415 32.02 -4.11 -21.97
C VAL A 415 30.63 -4.43 -21.42
N LEU A 416 29.59 -4.09 -22.16
CA LEU A 416 28.22 -4.25 -21.68
C LEU A 416 27.77 -5.71 -21.68
N ASP A 417 28.41 -6.60 -22.46
CA ASP A 417 28.11 -8.03 -22.44
C ASP A 417 28.34 -8.64 -21.04
N PHE A 418 29.37 -8.21 -20.32
CA PHE A 418 29.65 -8.70 -18.97
C PHE A 418 29.18 -7.74 -17.87
N ALA A 419 29.32 -6.42 -18.06
CA ALA A 419 28.98 -5.45 -17.03
C ALA A 419 27.49 -5.45 -16.67
N GLY A 420 26.60 -5.60 -17.67
CA GLY A 420 25.16 -5.67 -17.44
C GLY A 420 24.76 -6.88 -16.56
N PRO A 421 25.07 -8.12 -16.97
CA PRO A 421 24.83 -9.30 -16.15
C PRO A 421 25.54 -9.26 -14.79
N MET A 422 26.76 -8.73 -14.73
CA MET A 422 27.54 -8.63 -13.48
C MET A 422 26.79 -7.79 -12.45
N GLU A 423 26.24 -6.65 -12.85
CA GLU A 423 25.40 -5.83 -11.95
C GLU A 423 24.14 -6.57 -11.51
N VAL A 424 23.45 -7.28 -12.42
CA VAL A 424 22.26 -8.08 -12.07
C VAL A 424 22.58 -9.11 -10.98
N PHE A 425 23.64 -9.90 -11.15
CA PHE A 425 24.01 -10.94 -10.18
C PHE A 425 24.52 -10.34 -8.86
N ALA A 426 25.32 -9.27 -8.91
CA ALA A 426 25.79 -8.58 -7.72
C ALA A 426 24.63 -8.02 -6.89
N TYR A 427 23.65 -7.35 -7.52
CA TYR A 427 22.46 -6.84 -6.84
C TYR A 427 21.49 -7.95 -6.39
N ALA A 428 21.57 -9.13 -7.01
CA ALA A 428 20.87 -10.33 -6.56
C ALA A 428 21.57 -11.04 -5.38
N GLY A 429 22.72 -10.56 -4.94
CA GLY A 429 23.48 -11.09 -3.80
C GLY A 429 24.36 -12.30 -4.12
N PHE A 430 24.73 -12.50 -5.38
CA PHE A 430 25.66 -13.54 -5.81
C PHE A 430 27.10 -13.06 -5.57
N GLU A 431 28.01 -13.99 -5.28
CA GLU A 431 29.44 -13.71 -5.22
C GLU A 431 30.03 -13.79 -6.64
N VAL A 432 30.41 -12.64 -7.19
CA VAL A 432 30.91 -12.52 -8.56
C VAL A 432 32.42 -12.27 -8.54
N PHE A 433 33.18 -13.04 -9.31
CA PHE A 433 34.61 -12.81 -9.53
C PHE A 433 35.00 -13.01 -10.99
N THR A 434 36.09 -12.37 -11.41
CA THR A 434 36.56 -12.39 -12.81
C THR A 434 37.74 -13.34 -13.02
N VAL A 435 37.74 -14.03 -14.16
CA VAL A 435 38.77 -14.99 -14.55
C VAL A 435 39.23 -14.69 -15.97
N SER A 436 40.53 -14.79 -16.23
CA SER A 436 41.09 -14.73 -17.58
C SER A 436 42.18 -15.79 -17.76
N LYS A 437 42.72 -15.93 -18.98
CA LYS A 437 43.87 -16.84 -19.21
C LYS A 437 45.05 -16.55 -18.28
N THR A 438 45.34 -15.27 -18.05
CA THR A 438 46.35 -14.79 -17.10
C THR A 438 45.81 -13.60 -16.33
N ARG A 439 46.43 -13.23 -15.20
CA ARG A 439 46.12 -12.00 -14.44
C ARG A 439 46.65 -10.70 -15.09
N ALA A 440 47.23 -10.78 -16.29
CA ALA A 440 47.69 -9.59 -17.00
C ALA A 440 46.49 -8.70 -17.35
N PRO A 441 46.64 -7.35 -17.31
CA PRO A 441 45.57 -6.45 -17.73
C PRO A 441 45.14 -6.76 -19.17
N ILE A 442 43.84 -6.94 -19.38
CA ILE A 442 43.24 -7.11 -20.69
C ILE A 442 42.64 -5.79 -21.16
N GLN A 443 42.63 -5.56 -22.47
CA GLN A 443 41.85 -4.48 -23.06
C GLN A 443 40.49 -5.04 -23.47
N SER A 444 39.42 -4.30 -23.22
CA SER A 444 38.12 -4.56 -23.84
C SER A 444 38.20 -4.24 -25.36
N GLN A 445 37.12 -3.84 -26.00
CA GLN A 445 37.10 -3.33 -27.38
C GLN A 445 37.85 -1.98 -27.57
N GLY A 446 38.99 -1.77 -26.89
CA GLY A 446 39.80 -0.55 -26.93
C GLY A 446 39.31 0.58 -26.03
N ILE A 447 38.36 0.29 -25.13
CA ILE A 447 37.67 1.31 -24.33
C ILE A 447 38.16 1.33 -22.88
N LEU A 448 38.31 0.15 -22.26
CA LEU A 448 38.64 0.01 -20.84
C LEU A 448 39.71 -1.07 -20.65
N THR A 449 40.63 -0.79 -19.73
CA THR A 449 41.57 -1.79 -19.21
C THR A 449 40.93 -2.49 -18.02
N ILE A 450 40.92 -3.82 -18.05
CA ILE A 450 40.34 -4.67 -17.00
C ILE A 450 41.47 -5.51 -16.41
N VAL A 451 41.55 -5.59 -15.08
CA VAL A 451 42.50 -6.46 -14.37
C VAL A 451 41.69 -7.62 -13.77
N PRO A 452 41.87 -8.86 -14.26
CA PRO A 452 41.14 -10.01 -13.74
C PRO A 452 41.56 -10.37 -12.31
N ASP A 453 40.61 -10.84 -11.51
CA ASP A 453 40.87 -11.28 -10.13
C ASP A 453 41.72 -12.57 -10.10
N HIS A 454 41.44 -13.49 -11.02
CA HIS A 454 42.07 -14.80 -11.12
C HIS A 454 42.55 -15.16 -12.53
N ASP A 455 43.51 -16.06 -12.60
CA ASP A 455 43.88 -16.80 -13.82
C ASP A 455 43.29 -18.22 -13.78
N LEU A 456 43.53 -19.02 -14.82
CA LEU A 456 42.97 -20.39 -14.93
C LEU A 456 43.36 -21.30 -13.75
N GLU A 457 44.57 -21.13 -13.21
CA GLU A 457 45.09 -21.96 -12.12
C GLU A 457 44.58 -21.52 -10.75
N SER A 458 44.44 -20.21 -10.54
CA SER A 458 44.03 -19.63 -9.25
C SER A 458 42.53 -19.38 -9.10
N ALA A 459 41.74 -19.63 -10.14
CA ALA A 459 40.29 -19.45 -10.10
C ALA A 459 39.62 -20.49 -9.18
N PRO A 460 38.86 -20.06 -8.16
CA PRO A 460 38.11 -20.98 -7.30
C PRO A 460 37.00 -21.69 -8.09
N GLU A 461 36.45 -22.75 -7.52
CA GLU A 461 35.23 -23.37 -8.04
C GLU A 461 34.06 -22.39 -7.98
N ALA A 462 33.15 -22.49 -8.94
CA ALA A 462 31.97 -21.66 -9.03
C ALA A 462 30.72 -22.48 -9.36
N ASP A 463 29.59 -22.10 -8.79
CA ASP A 463 28.30 -22.69 -9.13
C ASP A 463 27.86 -22.33 -10.56
N ILE A 464 28.32 -21.18 -11.08
CA ILE A 464 27.95 -20.68 -12.40
C ILE A 464 29.20 -20.23 -13.17
N LEU A 465 29.30 -20.62 -14.44
CA LEU A 465 30.35 -20.15 -15.36
C LEU A 465 29.75 -19.28 -16.47
N ALA A 466 30.26 -18.06 -16.62
CA ALA A 466 29.73 -17.07 -17.55
C ALA A 466 30.75 -16.63 -18.62
N PHE A 467 30.34 -16.63 -19.89
CA PHE A 467 31.19 -16.30 -21.04
C PHE A 467 30.59 -15.20 -21.92
N PHE A 468 31.43 -14.29 -22.42
CA PHE A 468 30.96 -13.04 -23.02
C PHE A 468 31.48 -12.83 -24.44
N GLY A 469 30.78 -11.99 -25.22
CA GLY A 469 31.12 -11.69 -26.60
C GLY A 469 32.22 -10.65 -26.77
N GLY A 470 32.27 -10.07 -27.97
CA GLY A 470 33.42 -9.29 -28.46
C GLY A 470 34.38 -10.22 -29.21
N ASN A 471 35.66 -10.21 -28.84
CA ASN A 471 36.67 -11.05 -29.47
C ASN A 471 36.70 -12.49 -28.92
N SER A 472 35.53 -13.13 -28.83
CA SER A 472 35.38 -14.43 -28.15
C SER A 472 36.16 -15.58 -28.80
N GLY A 473 36.64 -15.44 -30.04
CA GLY A 473 37.57 -16.39 -30.67
C GLY A 473 38.87 -16.56 -29.89
N VAL A 474 39.34 -15.52 -29.18
CA VAL A 474 40.52 -15.62 -28.29
C VAL A 474 40.32 -16.64 -27.18
N ALA A 475 39.09 -16.83 -26.71
CA ALA A 475 38.75 -17.83 -25.71
C ALA A 475 38.36 -19.17 -26.36
N ALA A 476 37.52 -19.13 -27.39
CA ALA A 476 36.96 -20.31 -28.01
C ALA A 476 38.01 -21.16 -28.75
N ASP A 477 39.01 -20.54 -29.35
CA ASP A 477 40.04 -21.22 -30.13
C ASP A 477 41.28 -21.60 -29.27
N ASP A 478 41.27 -21.31 -27.97
CA ASP A 478 42.38 -21.56 -27.04
C ASP A 478 42.17 -22.89 -26.27
N PRO A 479 42.99 -23.93 -26.53
CA PRO A 479 42.82 -25.23 -25.90
C PRO A 479 42.91 -25.21 -24.37
N ASP A 480 43.72 -24.30 -23.80
CA ASP A 480 43.88 -24.22 -22.34
C ASP A 480 42.59 -23.74 -21.68
N VAL A 481 41.92 -22.77 -22.32
CA VAL A 481 40.64 -22.22 -21.87
C VAL A 481 39.55 -23.28 -22.01
N ILE A 482 39.44 -23.93 -23.16
CA ILE A 482 38.41 -24.96 -23.38
C ILE A 482 38.59 -26.16 -22.42
N ASN A 483 39.83 -26.58 -22.17
CA ASN A 483 40.10 -27.63 -21.19
C ASN A 483 39.73 -27.19 -19.77
N TRP A 484 39.97 -25.93 -19.41
CA TRP A 484 39.58 -25.36 -18.12
C TRP A 484 38.06 -25.36 -17.92
N VAL A 485 37.30 -25.03 -18.98
CA VAL A 485 35.82 -25.09 -18.96
C VAL A 485 35.32 -26.53 -18.81
N LYS A 486 35.88 -27.48 -19.59
CA LYS A 486 35.52 -28.91 -19.51
C LYS A 486 35.83 -29.54 -18.16
N ALA A 487 36.89 -29.10 -17.50
CA ALA A 487 37.27 -29.58 -16.17
C ALA A 487 36.26 -29.17 -15.07
N ARG A 488 35.37 -28.21 -15.34
CA ARG A 488 34.35 -27.69 -14.40
C ARG A 488 32.94 -28.10 -14.84
N ASP A 489 32.78 -29.38 -15.13
CA ASP A 489 31.49 -30.06 -15.34
C ASP A 489 30.65 -30.15 -14.07
N GLU A 490 31.11 -29.70 -12.90
CA GLU A 490 30.27 -29.71 -11.69
C GLU A 490 29.47 -28.41 -11.50
N ALA A 491 29.66 -27.40 -12.37
CA ALA A 491 28.89 -26.15 -12.28
C ALA A 491 27.38 -26.39 -12.48
N ASP A 492 26.56 -25.79 -11.62
CA ASP A 492 25.10 -25.91 -11.69
C ASP A 492 24.56 -25.30 -12.99
N TYR A 493 25.14 -24.17 -13.44
CA TYR A 493 24.71 -23.46 -14.64
C TYR A 493 25.85 -22.91 -15.49
N TYR A 494 25.62 -22.85 -16.80
CA TYR A 494 26.46 -22.14 -17.76
C TYR A 494 25.70 -20.99 -18.37
N PHE A 495 26.30 -19.82 -18.40
CA PHE A 495 25.72 -18.61 -18.92
C PHE A 495 26.57 -18.06 -20.07
N SER A 496 25.95 -17.58 -21.14
CA SER A 496 26.70 -16.86 -22.17
C SER A 496 25.93 -15.70 -22.76
N VAL A 497 26.67 -14.65 -23.12
CA VAL A 497 26.13 -13.47 -23.79
C VAL A 497 26.81 -13.31 -25.14
N CYS A 498 26.02 -12.91 -26.15
CA CYS A 498 26.54 -12.55 -27.47
C CYS A 498 27.35 -13.73 -28.05
N THR A 499 28.57 -13.50 -28.53
CA THR A 499 29.44 -14.54 -29.10
C THR A 499 30.16 -15.39 -28.04
N GLY A 500 29.87 -15.23 -26.74
CA GLY A 500 30.35 -16.11 -25.68
C GLY A 500 29.87 -17.57 -25.85
N ALA A 501 28.74 -17.76 -26.54
CA ALA A 501 28.19 -19.09 -26.87
C ALA A 501 29.18 -20.00 -27.62
N PHE A 502 30.14 -19.45 -28.37
CA PHE A 502 31.17 -20.24 -29.06
C PHE A 502 32.10 -20.97 -28.09
N VAL A 503 32.36 -20.42 -26.90
CA VAL A 503 33.15 -21.08 -25.86
C VAL A 503 32.41 -22.31 -25.33
N LEU A 504 31.10 -22.17 -25.09
CA LEU A 504 30.24 -23.29 -24.68
C LEU A 504 30.12 -24.36 -25.77
N GLY A 505 30.06 -23.94 -27.05
CA GLY A 505 30.07 -24.85 -28.19
C GLY A 505 31.34 -25.69 -28.27
N GLU A 506 32.52 -25.07 -28.18
CA GLU A 506 33.82 -25.77 -28.19
C GLU A 506 34.04 -26.65 -26.94
N ALA A 507 33.44 -26.26 -25.81
CA ALA A 507 33.37 -27.08 -24.62
C ALA A 507 32.46 -28.32 -24.77
N GLY A 508 31.67 -28.41 -25.85
CA GLY A 508 30.71 -29.50 -26.11
C GLY A 508 29.38 -29.34 -25.39
N MET A 509 29.13 -28.20 -24.75
CA MET A 509 27.94 -27.95 -23.92
C MET A 509 26.68 -27.60 -24.73
N LEU A 510 26.85 -27.31 -26.03
CA LEU A 510 25.74 -27.01 -26.95
C LEU A 510 25.36 -28.20 -27.84
N GLU A 511 26.04 -29.34 -27.71
CA GLU A 511 25.80 -30.53 -28.53
C GLU A 511 24.38 -31.07 -28.30
N GLY A 512 23.57 -31.15 -29.36
CA GLY A 512 22.17 -31.58 -29.27
C GLY A 512 21.23 -30.61 -28.55
N GLN A 513 21.72 -29.43 -28.17
CA GLN A 513 20.96 -28.42 -27.43
C GLN A 513 20.42 -27.33 -28.35
N THR A 514 19.48 -26.55 -27.83
CA THR A 514 19.01 -25.32 -28.48
C THR A 514 19.73 -24.11 -27.87
N ALA A 515 20.19 -23.19 -28.71
CA ALA A 515 20.91 -21.99 -28.29
C ALA A 515 20.59 -20.77 -29.15
N THR A 516 20.93 -19.59 -28.66
CA THR A 516 20.98 -18.33 -29.43
C THR A 516 22.34 -17.66 -29.26
N THR A 517 22.65 -16.68 -30.11
CA THR A 517 23.87 -15.87 -30.00
C THR A 517 23.61 -14.48 -30.62
N PHE A 518 24.65 -13.66 -30.74
CA PHE A 518 24.56 -12.37 -31.43
C PHE A 518 24.08 -12.55 -32.87
N HIS A 519 23.15 -11.69 -33.31
CA HIS A 519 22.45 -11.84 -34.59
C HIS A 519 23.39 -12.01 -35.81
N ARG A 520 24.57 -11.38 -35.82
CA ARG A 520 25.55 -11.54 -36.93
C ARG A 520 26.35 -12.84 -36.88
N ALA A 521 26.28 -13.58 -35.79
CA ALA A 521 27.03 -14.81 -35.55
C ALA A 521 26.16 -16.06 -35.56
N LEU A 522 24.84 -15.94 -35.78
CA LEU A 522 23.89 -17.06 -35.81
C LEU A 522 24.26 -18.09 -36.89
N ASP A 523 24.49 -17.64 -38.14
CA ASP A 523 24.89 -18.52 -39.25
C ASP A 523 26.19 -19.26 -38.92
N ARG A 524 27.18 -18.55 -38.38
CA ARG A 524 28.47 -19.13 -38.01
C ARG A 524 28.35 -20.12 -36.85
N LEU A 525 27.43 -19.90 -35.92
CA LEU A 525 27.19 -20.82 -34.81
C LEU A 525 26.57 -22.13 -35.34
N GLU A 526 25.59 -22.02 -36.23
CA GLU A 526 24.92 -23.15 -36.87
C GLU A 526 25.88 -23.95 -37.78
N GLU A 527 26.72 -23.27 -38.55
CA GLU A 527 27.75 -23.90 -39.38
C GLU A 527 28.83 -24.63 -38.55
N ARG A 528 29.25 -24.02 -37.44
CA ARG A 528 30.34 -24.57 -36.60
C ARG A 528 29.86 -25.69 -35.69
N PHE A 529 28.60 -25.66 -35.26
CA PHE A 529 27.98 -26.65 -34.39
C PHE A 529 26.67 -27.19 -35.01
N PRO A 530 26.75 -28.07 -36.03
CA PRO A 530 25.59 -28.49 -36.82
C PRO A 530 24.55 -29.30 -36.04
N ASN A 531 24.91 -29.82 -34.86
CA ASN A 531 24.00 -30.55 -33.97
C ASN A 531 23.33 -29.63 -32.93
N THR A 532 23.61 -28.33 -32.94
CA THR A 532 22.95 -27.32 -32.10
C THR A 532 21.79 -26.70 -32.87
N THR A 533 20.59 -26.66 -32.28
CA THR A 533 19.45 -25.94 -32.85
C THR A 533 19.59 -24.44 -32.56
N VAL A 534 19.86 -23.62 -33.58
CA VAL A 534 20.08 -22.17 -33.40
C VAL A 534 18.80 -21.37 -33.60
N LEU A 535 18.35 -20.64 -32.57
CA LEU A 535 17.19 -19.76 -32.63
C LEU A 535 17.59 -18.31 -32.97
N ARG A 536 16.92 -17.71 -33.96
CA ARG A 536 17.33 -16.44 -34.58
C ARG A 536 16.64 -15.18 -34.02
N ASP A 537 15.54 -15.34 -33.29
CA ASP A 537 14.72 -14.25 -32.75
C ASP A 537 14.45 -14.41 -31.24
N ALA A 538 15.43 -14.90 -30.49
CA ALA A 538 15.34 -15.10 -29.04
C ALA A 538 16.31 -14.18 -28.30
N ARG A 539 15.81 -13.41 -27.31
CA ARG A 539 16.68 -12.62 -26.41
C ARG A 539 17.58 -13.53 -25.57
N PHE A 540 17.01 -14.60 -25.04
CA PHE A 540 17.74 -15.70 -24.43
C PHE A 540 17.04 -17.04 -24.68
N VAL A 541 17.80 -18.12 -24.51
CA VAL A 541 17.35 -19.51 -24.53
C VAL A 541 17.86 -20.19 -23.27
N ASP A 542 16.96 -20.82 -22.51
CA ASP A 542 17.27 -21.64 -21.34
C ASP A 542 16.92 -23.10 -21.63
N ASN A 543 17.92 -23.99 -21.59
CA ASN A 543 17.76 -25.43 -21.80
C ASN A 543 17.89 -26.25 -20.50
N GLY A 544 17.68 -25.61 -19.35
CA GLY A 544 17.84 -26.23 -18.04
C GLY A 544 19.17 -25.83 -17.40
N ARG A 545 20.28 -26.32 -17.96
CA ARG A 545 21.63 -26.12 -17.42
C ARG A 545 22.42 -25.00 -18.11
N VAL A 546 22.13 -24.73 -19.38
CA VAL A 546 22.81 -23.72 -20.19
C VAL A 546 21.82 -22.63 -20.60
N ILE A 547 22.21 -21.39 -20.32
CA ILE A 547 21.49 -20.19 -20.72
C ILE A 547 22.36 -19.43 -21.71
N THR A 548 21.88 -19.30 -22.95
CA THR A 548 22.54 -18.52 -23.98
C THR A 548 21.70 -17.28 -24.29
N THR A 549 22.34 -16.12 -24.42
CA THR A 549 21.66 -14.87 -24.75
C THR A 549 22.17 -14.31 -26.06
N ALA A 550 21.32 -13.54 -26.74
CA ALA A 550 21.76 -12.66 -27.82
C ALA A 550 22.74 -11.59 -27.29
N GLY A 551 23.17 -10.66 -28.14
CA GLY A 551 23.94 -9.49 -27.70
C GLY A 551 23.05 -8.24 -27.65
N ILE A 552 23.47 -7.13 -27.06
CA ILE A 552 24.44 -6.97 -25.96
C ILE A 552 23.63 -6.86 -24.66
N SER A 553 22.62 -5.98 -24.68
CA SER A 553 21.68 -5.79 -23.57
C SER A 553 20.84 -7.02 -23.24
N ALA A 554 20.68 -7.97 -24.18
CA ALA A 554 19.96 -9.23 -23.92
C ALA A 554 20.59 -10.09 -22.81
N GLY A 555 21.87 -9.87 -22.50
CA GLY A 555 22.53 -10.47 -21.34
C GLY A 555 21.87 -10.08 -20.01
N ILE A 556 21.34 -8.85 -19.90
CA ILE A 556 20.63 -8.38 -18.71
C ILE A 556 19.35 -9.20 -18.50
N ASP A 557 18.59 -9.46 -19.57
CA ASP A 557 17.35 -10.25 -19.48
C ASP A 557 17.62 -11.70 -19.12
N GLY A 558 18.66 -12.30 -19.71
CA GLY A 558 19.07 -13.67 -19.37
C GLY A 558 19.55 -13.78 -17.92
N ALA A 559 20.25 -12.77 -17.41
CA ALA A 559 20.68 -12.73 -16.01
C ALA A 559 19.48 -12.57 -15.06
N LEU A 560 18.54 -11.68 -15.38
CA LEU A 560 17.30 -11.52 -14.61
C LEU A 560 16.46 -12.80 -14.62
N HIS A 561 16.40 -13.50 -15.75
CA HIS A 561 15.78 -14.83 -15.84
C HIS A 561 16.46 -15.85 -14.94
N LEU A 562 17.80 -15.93 -14.93
CA LEU A 562 18.50 -16.85 -14.04
C LEU A 562 18.30 -16.49 -12.56
N VAL A 563 18.27 -15.19 -12.22
CA VAL A 563 17.90 -14.74 -10.87
C VAL A 563 16.47 -15.17 -10.54
N ALA A 564 15.51 -15.02 -11.46
CA ALA A 564 14.15 -15.47 -11.25
C ALA A 564 14.07 -16.99 -11.02
N LYS A 565 14.86 -17.76 -11.77
CA LYS A 565 14.96 -19.22 -11.65
C LYS A 565 15.50 -19.66 -10.29
N LEU A 566 16.53 -18.97 -9.76
CA LEU A 566 17.24 -19.39 -8.54
C LEU A 566 16.74 -18.73 -7.26
N ARG A 567 16.16 -17.54 -7.35
CA ARG A 567 15.73 -16.70 -6.21
C ARG A 567 14.26 -16.30 -6.27
N GLY A 568 13.52 -16.71 -7.30
CA GLY A 568 12.12 -16.35 -7.51
C GLY A 568 11.94 -15.05 -8.30
N GLU A 569 10.78 -14.93 -8.95
CA GLU A 569 10.45 -13.84 -9.88
C GLU A 569 10.51 -12.44 -9.22
N GLU A 570 10.07 -12.32 -7.98
CA GLU A 570 10.09 -11.05 -7.24
C GLU A 570 11.52 -10.58 -6.93
N ALA A 571 12.48 -11.50 -6.80
CA ALA A 571 13.89 -11.14 -6.66
C ALA A 571 14.43 -10.50 -7.94
N ALA A 572 14.09 -11.06 -9.10
CA ALA A 572 14.47 -10.49 -10.39
C ALA A 572 13.82 -9.13 -10.62
N LYS A 573 12.51 -8.98 -10.34
CA LYS A 573 11.82 -7.68 -10.47
C LYS A 573 12.43 -6.59 -9.59
N ARG A 574 12.86 -6.93 -8.37
CA ARG A 574 13.55 -5.97 -7.49
C ARG A 574 14.89 -5.52 -8.08
N VAL A 575 15.70 -6.46 -8.57
CA VAL A 575 16.99 -6.14 -9.19
C VAL A 575 16.78 -5.28 -10.44
N ALA A 576 15.84 -5.66 -11.31
CA ALA A 576 15.46 -4.87 -12.48
C ALA A 576 15.06 -3.45 -12.08
N ARG A 577 14.20 -3.29 -11.07
CA ARG A 577 13.80 -1.96 -10.58
C ARG A 577 14.96 -1.16 -10.01
N TYR A 578 15.85 -1.78 -9.23
CA TYR A 578 17.01 -1.10 -8.66
C TYR A 578 17.95 -0.56 -9.75
N MET A 579 18.10 -1.32 -10.82
CA MET A 579 18.89 -0.94 -11.99
C MET A 579 18.16 0.04 -12.93
N GLU A 580 16.97 0.53 -12.56
CA GLU A 580 16.08 1.33 -13.44
C GLU A 580 15.78 0.61 -14.77
N TYR A 581 15.72 -0.72 -14.71
CA TYR A 581 15.37 -1.66 -15.77
C TYR A 581 13.93 -2.20 -15.57
N ASP A 582 13.06 -1.39 -14.97
CA ASP A 582 11.72 -1.76 -14.47
C ASP A 582 10.67 -2.03 -15.56
N LYS A 583 10.98 -1.71 -16.82
CA LYS A 583 10.17 -2.08 -18.00
C LYS A 583 10.42 -3.50 -18.51
N TRP A 584 11.25 -4.27 -17.82
CA TRP A 584 11.49 -5.68 -18.13
C TRP A 584 10.21 -6.51 -17.97
N THR A 585 9.83 -7.24 -19.01
CA THR A 585 8.73 -8.23 -18.95
C THR A 585 9.32 -9.62 -18.69
N PRO A 586 8.96 -10.29 -17.57
CA PRO A 586 9.39 -11.66 -17.33
C PRO A 586 9.00 -12.59 -18.49
N GLY A 587 9.94 -13.43 -18.94
CA GLY A 587 9.66 -14.46 -19.94
C GLY A 587 9.78 -14.04 -21.41
N GLU A 588 10.40 -12.89 -21.74
CA GLU A 588 10.69 -12.49 -23.14
C GLU A 588 11.73 -13.38 -23.87
N GLY A 589 12.17 -14.49 -23.26
CA GLY A 589 13.05 -15.50 -23.87
C GLY A 589 12.36 -16.85 -24.09
N VAL A 590 13.10 -17.81 -24.67
CA VAL A 590 12.59 -19.15 -24.94
C VAL A 590 13.04 -20.10 -23.83
N ILE A 591 12.09 -20.60 -23.03
CA ILE A 591 12.34 -21.59 -21.98
C ILE A 591 11.93 -22.96 -22.50
N LEU A 592 12.88 -23.88 -22.60
CA LEU A 592 12.61 -25.24 -23.03
C LEU A 592 12.25 -26.08 -21.80
N LYS A 593 11.09 -26.74 -21.83
CA LYS A 593 10.71 -27.71 -20.80
C LYS A 593 11.51 -28.99 -21.03
N GLU A 594 12.04 -29.56 -19.94
CA GLU A 594 12.46 -30.96 -19.96
C GLU A 594 11.24 -31.83 -20.25
N ASN A 595 11.38 -32.78 -21.18
CA ASN A 595 10.38 -33.83 -21.43
C ASN A 595 10.42 -34.89 -20.34
#